data_AF-C5P8A1-F1
#
_entry.id   AF-C5P8A1-F1
#
_cell.length_a   1.000
_cell.length_b   1.000
_cell.length_c   1.000
_cell.angle_alpha   90.00
_cell.angle_beta   90.00
_cell.angle_gamma   90.00
#
_symmetry.space_group_name_H-M   'P 1'
#
loop_
_entity.id
_entity.type
_entity.pdbx_description
1 polymer ?
#
loop_
_entity_poly.entity_id
_entity_poly.type
_entity_poly.pdbx_seq_one_letter_code
_entity_poly.pdbx_strand_id
1 'polypeptide(L)'
;MRRDTILVNANGNAVLRFKADNPGFRESEKRHPIPESHYATCRAARHLYEGNAGGNTENFLDLSNQNVPPPPLAPGFQPRGIVALVFSAIAAVIGLRLLYGTDWMRSREDRC
;
A
#
# COMPACT_ATOMS: atom_id res chain seq x y z
N MET A 1 -4.02 -26.41 -7.98
CA MET A 1 -3.72 -25.26 -8.86
C MET A 1 -2.31 -24.76 -8.52
N ARG A 2 -1.40 -24.65 -9.50
CA ARG A 2 -0.02 -24.15 -9.31
C ARG A 2 0.04 -22.73 -9.86
N ARG A 3 0.48 -21.77 -9.06
CA ARG A 3 0.60 -20.35 -9.45
C ARG A 3 1.67 -19.66 -8.60
N ASP A 4 2.06 -18.47 -9.02
CA ASP A 4 3.05 -17.59 -8.38
C ASP A 4 2.41 -16.55 -7.44
N THR A 5 1.13 -16.20 -7.66
CA THR A 5 0.41 -15.19 -6.87
C THR A 5 -0.94 -15.72 -6.38
N ILE A 6 -1.21 -15.66 -5.08
CA ILE A 6 -2.51 -15.97 -4.47
C ILE A 6 -3.03 -14.80 -3.65
N LEU A 7 -4.36 -14.60 -3.63
CA LEU A 7 -5.00 -13.68 -2.70
C LEU A 7 -5.15 -14.37 -1.34
N VAL A 8 -4.71 -13.71 -0.27
CA VAL A 8 -5.03 -14.09 1.11
C VAL A 8 -6.01 -13.07 1.65
N ASN A 9 -7.22 -13.51 2.00
CA ASN A 9 -8.25 -12.64 2.55
C ASN A 9 -7.84 -12.10 3.93
N ALA A 10 -8.31 -10.89 4.27
CA ALA A 10 -8.09 -10.30 5.58
C ALA A 10 -8.57 -11.24 6.69
N ASN A 11 -7.77 -11.39 7.75
CA ASN A 11 -7.99 -12.33 8.86
C ASN A 11 -8.04 -13.82 8.45
N GLY A 12 -7.53 -14.19 7.28
CA GLY A 12 -7.42 -15.59 6.81
C GLY A 12 -6.00 -16.17 6.89
N ASN A 13 -5.83 -17.38 6.36
CA ASN A 13 -4.53 -18.05 6.22
C ASN A 13 -4.38 -18.73 4.85
N ALA A 14 -3.15 -19.05 4.46
CA ALA A 14 -2.85 -19.84 3.27
C ALA A 14 -1.80 -20.92 3.59
N VAL A 15 -1.89 -22.07 2.92
CA VAL A 15 -0.91 -23.17 3.04
C VAL A 15 -0.32 -23.43 1.66
N LEU A 16 0.99 -23.25 1.53
CA LEU A 16 1.73 -23.45 0.28
C LEU A 16 2.63 -24.67 0.39
N ARG A 17 2.76 -25.41 -0.70
CA ARG A 17 3.76 -26.46 -0.88
C ARG A 17 4.47 -26.21 -2.20
N PHE A 18 5.80 -26.26 -2.18
CA PHE A 18 6.63 -26.20 -3.37
C PHE A 18 7.77 -27.23 -3.24
N LYS A 19 8.25 -27.71 -4.38
CA LYS A 19 9.48 -28.50 -4.43
C LYS A 19 10.63 -27.51 -4.63
N ALA A 20 11.68 -27.61 -3.82
CA ALA A 20 12.88 -26.78 -3.97
C ALA A 20 13.79 -27.38 -5.06
N ASP A 21 13.30 -27.44 -6.30
CA ASP A 21 14.04 -28.00 -7.45
C ASP A 21 14.68 -26.92 -8.34
N ASN A 22 14.67 -25.66 -7.91
CA ASN A 22 15.30 -24.53 -8.59
C ASN A 22 16.42 -23.90 -7.71
N PRO A 23 17.70 -24.15 -7.99
CA PRO A 23 18.81 -23.62 -7.19
C PRO A 23 18.91 -22.09 -7.32
N GLY A 24 18.73 -21.39 -6.20
CA GLY A 24 18.83 -19.94 -6.11
C GLY A 24 19.77 -19.48 -4.99
N PHE A 25 19.67 -18.20 -4.61
CA PHE A 25 20.50 -17.54 -3.59
C PHE A 25 20.57 -18.30 -2.24
N ARG A 26 19.57 -19.11 -1.92
CA ARG A 26 19.49 -19.82 -0.63
C ARG A 26 19.91 -21.28 -0.62
N GLU A 27 20.32 -21.88 -1.74
CA GLU A 27 20.61 -23.33 -1.76
C GLU A 27 21.83 -23.74 -2.61
N SER A 28 22.48 -22.82 -3.32
CA SER A 28 23.51 -23.21 -4.29
C SER A 28 24.92 -23.16 -3.69
N GLU A 29 25.44 -24.33 -3.33
CA GLU A 29 26.88 -24.63 -3.22
C GLU A 29 27.64 -24.30 -4.53
N LYS A 30 26.89 -24.12 -5.63
CA LYS A 30 27.39 -23.65 -6.94
C LYS A 30 26.86 -22.24 -7.25
N ARG A 31 27.30 -21.24 -6.48
CA ARG A 31 27.05 -19.84 -6.83
C ARG A 31 27.77 -19.55 -8.14
N HIS A 32 27.02 -19.27 -9.21
CA HIS A 32 27.60 -18.42 -10.25
C HIS A 32 27.97 -17.09 -9.58
N PRO A 33 29.22 -16.61 -9.72
CA PRO A 33 29.61 -15.34 -9.14
C PRO A 33 28.69 -14.24 -9.66
N ILE A 34 28.23 -13.37 -8.76
CA ILE A 34 27.44 -12.20 -9.15
C ILE A 34 28.33 -11.36 -10.08
N PRO A 35 27.89 -11.04 -11.32
CA PRO A 35 28.70 -10.28 -12.25
C PRO A 35 29.03 -8.89 -11.70
N GLU A 36 30.24 -8.40 -11.99
CA GLU A 36 30.71 -7.09 -11.49
C GLU A 36 29.78 -5.92 -11.89
N SER A 37 29.10 -6.04 -13.03
CA SER A 37 28.09 -5.06 -13.48
C SER A 37 26.95 -4.85 -12.46
N HIS A 38 26.59 -5.87 -11.68
CA HIS A 38 25.55 -5.76 -10.67
C HIS A 38 26.04 -4.94 -9.47
N TYR A 39 27.27 -5.22 -9.00
CA TYR A 39 27.89 -4.42 -7.94
C TYR A 39 28.12 -2.97 -8.38
N ALA A 40 28.52 -2.74 -9.64
CA ALA A 40 28.64 -1.39 -10.20
C ALA A 40 27.31 -0.63 -10.16
N THR A 41 26.20 -1.31 -10.46
CA THR A 41 24.84 -0.72 -10.38
C THR A 41 24.48 -0.37 -8.94
N CYS A 42 24.74 -1.26 -7.97
CA CYS A 42 24.50 -0.97 -6.55
C CYS A 42 25.31 0.24 -6.06
N ARG A 43 26.60 0.32 -6.42
CA ARG A 43 27.47 1.46 -6.08
C ARG A 43 26.98 2.76 -6.72
N ALA A 44 26.59 2.72 -8.00
CA ALA A 44 26.05 3.88 -8.70
C ALA A 44 24.74 4.40 -8.06
N ALA A 45 23.90 3.48 -7.57
CA ALA A 45 22.66 3.80 -6.86
C ALA A 45 22.87 4.15 -5.36
N ARG A 46 24.11 4.12 -4.85
CA ARG A 46 24.44 4.32 -3.44
C ARG A 46 23.70 3.35 -2.49
N HIS A 47 23.49 2.11 -2.95
CA HIS A 47 22.94 1.04 -2.13
C HIS A 47 24.05 0.19 -1.54
N LEU A 48 23.92 -0.12 -0.24
CA LEU A 48 24.79 -1.06 0.45
C LEU A 48 24.47 -2.47 -0.06
N TYR A 49 25.49 -3.19 -0.54
CA TYR A 49 25.40 -4.56 -1.03
C TYR A 49 26.11 -5.57 -0.12
N GLU A 50 26.73 -5.08 0.95
CA GLU A 50 27.33 -5.86 2.05
C GLU A 50 26.61 -5.50 3.35
N GLY A 51 26.52 -6.47 4.27
CA GLY A 51 25.83 -6.28 5.56
C GLY A 51 24.34 -6.65 5.54
N ASN A 52 23.67 -6.39 6.67
CA ASN A 52 22.24 -6.67 6.86
C ASN A 52 21.32 -5.54 6.29
N ALA A 53 20.03 -5.53 6.64
CA ALA A 53 19.05 -4.54 6.16
C ALA A 53 19.38 -3.08 6.57
N GLY A 54 20.27 -2.87 7.54
CA GLY A 54 20.82 -1.57 7.93
C GLY A 54 22.29 -1.36 7.53
N GLY A 55 22.89 -2.29 6.77
CA GLY A 55 24.28 -2.20 6.32
C GLY A 55 25.35 -2.58 7.34
N ASN A 56 24.99 -3.22 8.45
CA ASN A 56 25.97 -3.66 9.45
C ASN A 56 26.70 -4.94 8.96
N THR A 57 28.03 -4.89 8.88
CA THR A 57 28.90 -5.99 8.43
C THR A 57 29.57 -6.75 9.58
N GLU A 58 29.53 -6.22 10.81
CA GLU A 58 30.12 -6.85 11.99
C GLU A 58 29.07 -7.62 12.78
N ASN A 59 27.99 -6.93 13.17
CA ASN A 59 26.86 -7.53 13.87
C ASN A 59 25.63 -7.59 12.96
N PHE A 60 25.45 -8.71 12.29
CA PHE A 60 24.33 -8.93 11.37
C PHE A 60 22.95 -8.88 12.04
N LEU A 61 22.86 -8.98 13.37
CA LEU A 61 21.59 -8.88 14.11
C LEU A 61 21.22 -7.45 14.53
N ASP A 62 22.15 -6.50 14.41
CA ASP A 62 21.88 -5.09 14.71
C ASP A 62 21.20 -4.39 13.54
N LEU A 63 19.91 -4.13 13.69
CA LEU A 63 19.04 -3.48 12.71
C LEU A 63 18.75 -2.01 13.06
N SER A 64 19.53 -1.40 13.95
CA SER A 64 19.32 0.00 14.38
C SER A 64 19.34 1.00 13.22
N ASN A 65 20.13 0.73 12.18
CA ASN A 65 20.27 1.57 10.98
C ASN A 65 19.36 1.14 9.81
N GLN A 66 18.38 0.25 10.03
CA GLN A 66 17.48 -0.18 8.97
C GLN A 66 16.54 0.94 8.53
N ASN A 67 16.14 0.93 7.26
CA ASN A 67 15.07 1.80 6.79
C ASN A 67 13.74 1.38 7.45
N VAL A 68 13.11 2.28 8.19
CA VAL A 68 11.81 2.05 8.82
C VAL A 68 10.73 2.84 8.06
N PRO A 69 9.48 2.32 7.98
CA PRO A 69 8.39 3.09 7.39
C PRO A 69 8.20 4.41 8.16
N PRO A 70 7.70 5.47 7.50
CA PRO A 70 7.34 6.69 8.19
C PRO A 70 6.31 6.37 9.29
N PRO A 71 6.22 7.20 10.34
CA PRO A 71 5.22 7.03 11.37
C PRO A 71 3.81 6.90 10.77
N PRO A 72 2.93 6.11 11.39
CA PRO A 72 1.53 6.06 10.98
C PRO A 72 0.95 7.47 10.85
N LEU A 73 0.06 7.65 9.86
CA LEU A 73 -0.65 8.91 9.70
C LEU A 73 -1.38 9.26 11.00
N ALA A 74 -1.41 10.56 11.33
CA ALA A 74 -2.13 11.04 12.51
C ALA A 74 -3.59 10.55 12.47
N PRO A 75 -4.11 10.01 13.57
CA PRO A 75 -5.49 9.53 13.59
C PRO A 75 -6.47 10.70 13.40
N GLY A 76 -7.54 10.47 12.63
CA GLY A 76 -8.63 11.42 12.44
C GLY A 76 -8.60 12.20 11.11
N PHE A 77 -9.66 12.97 10.87
CA PHE A 77 -9.80 13.82 9.69
C PHE A 77 -9.09 15.15 9.86
N GLN A 78 -8.45 15.66 8.80
CA GLN A 78 -7.95 17.04 8.80
C GLN A 78 -9.14 18.01 8.92
N PRO A 79 -9.00 19.17 9.60
CA PRO A 79 -10.08 20.15 9.76
C PRO A 79 -10.72 20.57 8.44
N ARG A 80 -9.90 20.74 7.38
CA ARG A 80 -10.35 21.01 6.01
C ARG A 80 -11.29 19.93 5.45
N GLY A 81 -11.06 18.67 5.79
CA GLY A 81 -11.91 17.54 5.38
C GLY A 81 -13.26 17.56 6.07
N ILE A 82 -13.29 17.91 7.36
CA ILE A 82 -14.54 18.08 8.11
C ILE A 82 -15.37 19.23 7.53
N VAL A 83 -14.72 20.37 7.26
CA VAL A 83 -15.39 21.53 6.64
C VAL A 83 -15.99 21.16 5.28
N ALA A 84 -15.21 20.47 4.43
CA ALA A 84 -15.70 20.02 3.13
C ALA A 84 -16.93 19.08 3.26
N LEU A 85 -16.90 18.13 4.21
CA LEU A 85 -18.00 17.21 4.46
C LEU A 85 -19.27 17.94 4.90
N VAL A 86 -19.15 18.91 5.81
CA VAL A 86 -20.28 19.69 6.33
C VAL A 86 -20.93 20.51 5.21
N PHE A 87 -20.15 21.25 4.42
CA PHE A 87 -20.71 22.03 3.31
C PHE A 87 -21.33 21.15 2.23
N SER A 88 -20.74 19.99 1.93
CA SER A 88 -21.32 19.01 1.01
C SER A 88 -22.67 18.50 1.51
N ALA A 89 -22.80 18.19 2.81
CA ALA A 89 -24.04 17.73 3.40
C ALA A 89 -25.13 18.82 3.37
N ILE A 90 -24.77 20.07 3.68
CA ILE A 90 -25.70 21.21 3.62
C ILE A 90 -26.19 21.42 2.18
N ALA A 91 -25.29 21.43 1.19
CA ALA A 91 -25.66 21.60 -0.22
C ALA A 91 -26.60 20.48 -0.69
N ALA A 92 -26.35 19.23 -0.29
CA ALA A 92 -27.22 18.10 -0.63
C ALA A 92 -28.64 18.26 -0.05
N VAL A 93 -28.76 18.67 1.22
CA VAL A 93 -30.06 18.90 1.86
C VAL A 93 -30.83 20.05 1.20
N ILE A 94 -30.13 21.15 0.87
CA ILE A 94 -30.74 22.29 0.16
C ILE A 94 -31.20 21.85 -1.24
N GLY A 95 -30.35 21.14 -1.99
CA GLY A 95 -30.69 20.64 -3.32
C GLY A 95 -31.92 19.74 -3.31
N LEU A 96 -31.99 18.81 -2.34
CA LEU A 96 -33.13 17.91 -2.18
C LEU A 96 -34.42 18.68 -1.83
N ARG A 97 -34.34 19.69 -0.94
CA ARG A 97 -35.47 20.58 -0.60
C ARG A 97 -35.99 21.35 -1.80
N LEU A 98 -35.10 21.88 -2.64
CA LEU A 98 -35.48 22.62 -3.85
C LEU A 98 -36.17 21.71 -4.87
N LEU A 99 -35.65 20.51 -5.09
CA LEU A 99 -36.26 19.52 -5.99
C LEU A 99 -37.67 19.14 -5.53
N TYR A 100 -37.85 18.71 -4.27
CA TYR A 100 -39.18 18.36 -3.76
C TYR A 100 -40.15 19.55 -3.71
N GLY A 101 -39.65 20.76 -3.41
CA GLY A 101 -40.49 21.96 -3.42
C GLY A 101 -41.01 22.31 -4.81
N THR A 102 -40.16 22.22 -5.83
CA THR A 102 -40.56 22.48 -7.22
C THR A 102 -41.46 21.38 -7.78
N ASP A 103 -41.21 20.11 -7.43
CA ASP A 103 -42.08 19.00 -7.81
C ASP A 103 -43.48 19.11 -7.19
N TRP A 104 -43.57 19.54 -5.92
CA TRP A 104 -44.84 19.82 -5.26
C TRP A 104 -45.63 20.95 -5.95
N MET A 105 -44.95 22.03 -6.35
CA MET A 105 -45.57 23.13 -7.11
C MET A 105 -46.05 22.65 -8.49
N ARG A 106 -45.25 21.85 -9.19
CA ARG A 106 -45.64 21.28 -10.49
C ARG A 106 -46.86 20.35 -10.38
N SER A 107 -46.92 19.52 -9.34
CA SER A 107 -48.08 18.66 -9.07
C SER A 107 -49.40 19.41 -8.78
N ARG A 108 -49.32 20.71 -8.45
CA ARG A 108 -50.48 21.58 -8.21
C ARG A 108 -51.00 22.19 -9.50
N GLU A 109 -50.11 22.52 -10.44
CA GLU A 109 -50.46 23.07 -11.76
C GLU A 109 -51.15 22.01 -12.64
N ASP A 110 -50.66 20.77 -12.61
CA ASP A 110 -51.21 19.65 -13.40
C ASP A 110 -52.58 19.15 -12.87
N ARG A 111 -53.12 19.74 -11.79
CA ARG A 111 -54.44 19.42 -11.22
C ARG A 111 -55.54 20.42 -11.56
N CYS A 112 -55.24 21.44 -12.38
CA CYS A 112 -56.23 22.38 -12.93
C CYS A 112 -56.75 21.94 -14.30
#